data_AF-A0A5J4UYI7-F1
#
_entry.id   AF-A0A5J4UYI7-F1
#
_cell.length_a   1.000
_cell.length_b   1.000
_cell.length_c   1.000
_cell.angle_alpha   90.00
_cell.angle_beta   90.00
_cell.angle_gamma   90.00
#
_symmetry.space_group_name_H-M   'P 1'
#
loop_
_entity.id
_entity.type
_entity.pdbx_description
1 polymer ?
#
loop_
_entity_poly.entity_id
_entity_poly.type
_entity_poly.pdbx_seq_one_letter_code
_entity_poly.pdbx_strand_id
1 'polypeptide(L)'
;MIISLSHQQFDVSGTNYFVGTDGDDSNNCAYNLCKTLQAATIKVDVNYATEFTVIIRDQTILSSTFDLSQTFSSPRTFRNNPDFSSTFSDIHIYSNGQFIVTRNALFLTLKFTKLNQATQYNGGAIYATFNELSCNLQIINCIFVDCKAIDNGGALSFVTFAKTDTTLRDMLFRHCESQNEGGAFQCSVNNGAKLTIAGSLSFQDCKTLSDSGYGGALYAKIFGENSYLIFKDSVIFERCSGQTGGGMCLVTQRKGNFTINGQCNFTNCSSSNIGGSIYLETNYGTVNFNQSQQVLIENCSCDGYGGGIYCSISNNGQIQISNIKLRNCNSQRSGGGIYAIIESGSQLTLDNLCEFYQCECHGNGGGIYIMIDSTTQSSFIIKDALIHECKSITNTSQSYSQTGFGGGMFLGGSGDYDPSTKLIDLRGMKIYNNSADIYGQSLYIVMRQVIEFCQYGTQGEYVKGNYSDAY
;
A
#
# COMPACT_ATOMS: atom_id res chain seq x y z
N MET A 1 57.11 -35.68 -8.47
CA MET A 1 56.45 -36.76 -7.71
C MET A 1 56.65 -36.40 -6.23
N ILE A 2 55.69 -35.92 -5.45
CA ILE A 2 54.22 -35.97 -5.49
C ILE A 2 53.68 -34.58 -5.12
N ILE A 3 52.73 -34.07 -5.90
CA ILE A 3 51.89 -32.92 -5.59
C ILE A 3 50.74 -33.47 -4.73
N SER A 4 50.57 -32.97 -3.50
CA SER A 4 49.36 -33.21 -2.70
C SER A 4 48.42 -32.04 -2.90
N LEU A 5 47.46 -32.21 -3.83
CA LEU A 5 46.27 -31.38 -3.94
C LEU A 5 45.30 -31.81 -2.84
N SER A 6 45.27 -31.06 -1.73
CA SER A 6 44.14 -31.17 -0.80
C SER A 6 42.91 -30.67 -1.53
N HIS A 7 42.05 -31.60 -1.92
CA HIS A 7 40.72 -31.30 -2.42
C HIS A 7 40.02 -30.41 -1.38
N GLN A 8 39.64 -29.19 -1.78
CA GLN A 8 38.53 -28.51 -1.16
C GLN A 8 37.30 -29.36 -1.44
N GLN A 9 37.03 -30.27 -0.52
CA GLN A 9 35.75 -30.92 -0.41
C GLN A 9 34.76 -29.80 -0.12
N PHE A 10 33.93 -29.46 -1.11
CA PHE A 10 32.73 -28.67 -0.84
C PHE A 10 31.97 -29.46 0.22
N ASP A 11 31.87 -28.90 1.41
CA ASP A 11 30.93 -29.36 2.40
C ASP A 11 29.55 -29.03 1.84
N VAL A 12 28.98 -29.96 1.04
CA VAL A 12 27.61 -29.86 0.53
C VAL A 12 26.69 -30.31 1.66
N SER A 13 26.72 -29.61 2.79
CA SER A 13 25.95 -29.95 3.98
C SER A 13 24.52 -29.44 3.88
N GLY A 14 23.82 -29.79 2.80
CA GLY A 14 22.41 -29.44 2.62
C GLY A 14 21.65 -30.48 1.82
N THR A 15 20.55 -30.98 2.40
CA THR A 15 19.67 -31.95 1.71
C THR A 15 18.66 -31.18 0.87
N ASN A 16 18.69 -31.43 -0.45
CA ASN A 16 17.64 -31.01 -1.37
C ASN A 16 16.56 -32.08 -1.45
N TYR A 17 15.30 -31.66 -1.43
CA TYR A 17 14.14 -32.50 -1.68
C TYR A 17 13.49 -32.05 -2.99
N PHE A 18 12.99 -32.98 -3.78
CA PHE A 18 12.44 -32.73 -5.10
C PHE A 18 10.97 -33.13 -5.12
N VAL A 19 10.12 -32.22 -5.62
CA VAL A 19 8.69 -32.49 -5.85
C VAL A 19 8.29 -32.15 -7.28
N GLY A 20 7.32 -32.88 -7.83
CA GLY A 20 6.76 -32.63 -9.17
C GLY A 20 5.68 -33.64 -9.56
N THR A 21 4.99 -33.40 -10.67
CA THR A 21 3.76 -34.13 -11.04
C THR A 21 3.93 -35.64 -11.22
N ASP A 22 5.07 -36.04 -11.77
CA ASP A 22 5.43 -37.43 -12.05
C ASP A 22 5.98 -38.16 -10.80
N GLY A 23 5.98 -37.51 -9.64
CA GLY A 23 6.47 -38.08 -8.39
C GLY A 23 5.48 -38.98 -7.66
N ASP A 24 5.97 -39.60 -6.57
CA ASP A 24 5.21 -40.43 -5.64
C ASP A 24 5.57 -40.05 -4.19
N ASP A 25 4.57 -39.76 -3.35
CA ASP A 25 4.78 -39.31 -1.96
C ASP A 25 5.30 -40.40 -1.01
N SER A 26 5.40 -41.65 -1.47
CA SER A 26 6.10 -42.74 -0.77
C SER A 26 7.62 -42.70 -0.97
N ASN A 27 8.13 -41.86 -1.87
CA ASN A 27 9.56 -41.67 -2.08
C ASN A 27 10.24 -40.90 -0.95
N ASN A 28 11.57 -41.01 -0.88
CA ASN A 28 12.40 -40.26 0.06
C ASN A 28 12.59 -38.77 -0.30
N CYS A 29 12.03 -38.33 -1.44
CA CYS A 29 12.14 -36.98 -2.00
C CYS A 29 13.56 -36.47 -2.30
N ALA A 30 14.62 -37.07 -1.76
CA ALA A 30 16.01 -36.62 -1.95
C ALA A 30 16.63 -37.19 -3.23
N TYR A 31 16.31 -38.45 -3.56
CA TYR A 31 16.82 -39.15 -4.75
C TYR A 31 15.71 -39.38 -5.79
N ASN A 32 14.51 -39.68 -5.32
CA ASN A 32 13.33 -39.91 -6.16
C ASN A 32 12.32 -38.80 -5.94
N LEU A 33 11.64 -38.38 -7.01
CA LEU A 33 10.69 -37.27 -7.00
C LEU A 33 9.46 -37.62 -6.14
N CYS A 34 9.09 -36.73 -5.22
CA CYS A 34 7.80 -36.79 -4.52
C CYS A 34 6.73 -36.03 -5.30
N LYS A 35 5.46 -36.36 -5.08
CA LYS A 35 4.37 -35.74 -5.85
C LYS A 35 3.97 -34.38 -5.28
N THR A 36 3.86 -34.32 -3.96
CA THR A 36 3.29 -33.19 -3.23
C THR A 36 4.21 -32.71 -2.12
N LEU A 37 3.90 -31.53 -1.59
CA LEU A 37 4.53 -31.04 -0.36
C LEU A 37 4.10 -31.82 0.90
N GLN A 38 3.18 -32.78 0.77
CA GLN A 38 2.69 -33.59 1.88
C GLN A 38 3.40 -34.93 2.02
N ALA A 39 4.41 -35.21 1.19
CA ALA A 39 5.26 -36.38 1.35
C ALA A 39 5.85 -36.42 2.77
N ALA A 40 5.79 -37.60 3.40
CA ALA A 40 6.13 -37.76 4.81
C ALA A 40 7.55 -37.28 5.12
N THR A 41 8.51 -37.58 4.23
CA THR A 41 9.91 -37.13 4.38
C THR A 41 10.02 -35.62 4.43
N ILE A 42 9.34 -34.88 3.56
CA ILE A 42 9.36 -33.40 3.54
C ILE A 42 8.75 -32.84 4.84
N LYS A 43 7.62 -33.39 5.28
CA LYS A 43 6.91 -32.95 6.50
C LYS A 43 7.69 -33.24 7.78
N VAL A 44 8.51 -34.29 7.79
CA VAL A 44 9.40 -34.61 8.91
C VAL A 44 10.65 -33.74 8.85
N ASP A 45 11.38 -33.77 7.74
CA ASP A 45 12.73 -33.22 7.67
C ASP A 45 12.78 -31.70 7.73
N VAL A 46 11.68 -31.00 7.40
CA VAL A 46 11.60 -29.55 7.61
C VAL A 46 11.86 -29.17 9.08
N ASN A 47 11.53 -30.07 10.01
CA ASN A 47 11.71 -29.88 11.45
C ASN A 47 13.13 -30.19 11.96
N TYR A 48 13.89 -31.02 11.26
CA TYR A 48 15.14 -31.60 11.79
C TYR A 48 16.38 -31.27 10.97
N ALA A 49 16.24 -31.04 9.67
CA ALA A 49 17.38 -30.77 8.80
C ALA A 49 17.98 -29.39 9.10
N THR A 50 19.30 -29.34 9.23
CA THR A 50 20.05 -28.08 9.46
C THR A 50 19.92 -27.13 8.28
N GLU A 51 19.91 -27.68 7.06
CA GLU A 51 19.57 -26.98 5.83
C GLU A 51 18.43 -27.73 5.13
N PHE A 52 17.47 -27.00 4.59
CA PHE A 52 16.26 -27.58 4.02
C PHE A 52 15.84 -26.79 2.79
N THR A 53 15.93 -27.44 1.62
CA THR A 53 15.51 -26.86 0.34
C THR A 53 14.60 -27.83 -0.40
N VAL A 54 13.40 -27.37 -0.77
CA VAL A 54 12.49 -28.08 -1.67
C VAL A 54 12.58 -27.44 -3.06
N ILE A 55 12.96 -28.25 -4.04
CA ILE A 55 13.01 -27.93 -5.45
C ILE A 55 11.75 -28.47 -6.12
N ILE A 56 10.90 -27.58 -6.62
CA ILE A 56 9.70 -27.94 -7.37
C ILE A 56 10.08 -27.99 -8.84
N ARG A 57 10.05 -29.19 -9.44
CA ARG A 57 10.50 -29.42 -10.82
C ARG A 57 9.59 -28.80 -11.87
N ASP A 58 8.29 -28.87 -11.64
CA ASP A 58 7.23 -28.35 -12.51
C ASP A 58 6.11 -27.73 -11.67
N GLN A 59 5.19 -28.54 -11.14
CA GLN A 59 4.08 -28.10 -10.31
C GLN A 59 3.87 -29.10 -9.16
N THR A 60 3.32 -28.61 -8.06
CA THR A 60 2.99 -29.44 -6.90
C THR A 60 1.70 -28.95 -6.23
N ILE A 61 1.23 -29.72 -5.25
CA ILE A 61 -0.01 -29.45 -4.52
C ILE A 61 0.31 -29.23 -3.05
N LEU A 62 -0.35 -28.22 -2.47
CA LEU A 62 -0.45 -28.01 -1.04
C LEU A 62 -1.90 -28.20 -0.59
N SER A 63 -2.20 -29.34 0.04
CA SER A 63 -3.57 -29.71 0.45
C SER A 63 -3.88 -29.52 1.93
N SER A 64 -2.87 -29.33 2.77
CA SER A 64 -2.98 -29.01 4.20
C SER A 64 -1.92 -28.00 4.60
N THR A 65 -1.97 -27.50 5.84
CA THR A 65 -1.01 -26.52 6.35
C THR A 65 0.43 -27.04 6.33
N PHE A 66 1.37 -26.13 6.08
CA PHE A 66 2.80 -26.39 6.11
C PHE A 66 3.48 -25.41 7.06
N ASP A 67 3.88 -25.91 8.23
CA ASP A 67 4.40 -25.09 9.32
C ASP A 67 5.92 -24.90 9.21
N LEU A 68 6.34 -23.63 9.15
CA LEU A 68 7.74 -23.19 9.13
C LEU A 68 8.04 -22.46 10.44
N SER A 69 8.28 -23.26 11.49
CA SER A 69 8.38 -22.82 12.89
C SER A 69 9.72 -23.12 13.54
N GLN A 70 10.68 -23.63 12.78
CA GLN A 70 11.96 -24.11 13.29
C GLN A 70 12.97 -22.98 13.53
N THR A 71 13.78 -23.09 14.58
CA THR A 71 14.67 -22.03 15.07
C THR A 71 16.04 -21.97 14.38
N PHE A 72 16.23 -22.69 13.29
CA PHE A 72 17.49 -22.67 12.54
C PHE A 72 17.74 -21.31 11.89
N SER A 73 19.01 -20.96 11.77
CA SER A 73 19.44 -19.72 11.12
C SER A 73 19.21 -19.74 9.60
N SER A 74 19.35 -20.91 8.97
CA SER A 74 19.06 -21.11 7.56
C SER A 74 17.55 -21.10 7.30
N PRO A 75 17.08 -20.40 6.26
CA PRO A 75 15.66 -20.40 5.91
C PRO A 75 15.22 -21.75 5.37
N ARG A 76 13.98 -22.13 5.66
CA ARG A 76 13.31 -23.22 4.93
C ARG A 76 13.00 -22.73 3.53
N THR A 77 13.67 -23.30 2.54
CA THR A 77 13.67 -22.77 1.18
C THR A 77 12.76 -23.59 0.28
N PHE A 78 11.90 -22.91 -0.48
CA PHE A 78 11.06 -23.48 -1.52
C PHE A 78 11.35 -22.73 -2.81
N ARG A 79 11.73 -23.44 -3.87
CA ARG A 79 12.17 -22.81 -5.11
C ARG A 79 11.85 -23.63 -6.35
N ASN A 80 11.87 -22.97 -7.51
CA ASN A 80 11.85 -23.65 -8.80
C ASN A 80 13.10 -24.48 -9.05
N ASN A 81 13.05 -25.25 -10.13
CA ASN A 81 14.20 -25.98 -10.66
C ASN A 81 15.37 -25.02 -10.99
N PRO A 82 16.54 -25.13 -10.32
CA PRO A 82 17.69 -24.26 -10.59
C PRO A 82 18.19 -24.31 -12.04
N ASP A 83 18.00 -25.44 -12.72
CA ASP A 83 18.39 -25.63 -14.13
C ASP A 83 17.60 -24.72 -15.09
N PHE A 84 16.43 -24.25 -14.66
CA PHE A 84 15.52 -23.39 -15.44
C PHE A 84 15.14 -22.14 -14.64
N SER A 85 16.15 -21.41 -14.19
CA SER A 85 16.03 -20.30 -13.21
C SER A 85 15.05 -19.19 -13.59
N SER A 86 14.73 -18.99 -14.87
CA SER A 86 13.75 -17.99 -15.34
C SER A 86 12.30 -18.48 -15.39
N THR A 87 12.05 -19.74 -15.06
CA THR A 87 10.73 -20.38 -15.20
C THR A 87 10.12 -20.61 -13.84
N PHE A 88 8.89 -20.16 -13.65
CA PHE A 88 8.15 -20.39 -12.41
C PHE A 88 7.79 -21.86 -12.26
N SER A 89 7.87 -22.36 -11.03
CA SER A 89 7.22 -23.61 -10.66
C SER A 89 5.92 -23.31 -9.91
N ASP A 90 4.87 -24.08 -10.18
CA ASP A 90 3.54 -23.84 -9.64
C ASP A 90 3.30 -24.59 -8.31
N ILE A 91 2.69 -23.90 -7.35
CA ILE A 91 2.12 -24.51 -6.15
C ILE A 91 0.61 -24.27 -6.20
N HIS A 92 -0.14 -25.34 -6.42
CA HIS A 92 -1.60 -25.33 -6.34
C HIS A 92 -2.06 -25.51 -4.89
N ILE A 93 -2.72 -24.49 -4.36
CA ILE A 93 -3.20 -24.45 -2.98
C ILE A 93 -4.66 -24.87 -2.94
N TYR A 94 -4.92 -26.00 -2.29
CA TYR A 94 -6.26 -26.56 -2.12
C TYR A 94 -6.89 -26.02 -0.83
N SER A 95 -8.13 -26.41 -0.56
CA SER A 95 -8.95 -25.84 0.52
C SER A 95 -8.22 -25.71 1.86
N ASN A 96 -7.47 -26.71 2.32
CA ASN A 96 -6.80 -26.61 3.63
C ASN A 96 -5.30 -26.26 3.52
N GLY A 97 -4.80 -26.01 2.32
CA GLY A 97 -3.41 -25.64 2.08
C GLY A 97 -3.11 -24.21 2.52
N GLN A 98 -1.98 -24.02 3.21
CA GLN A 98 -1.42 -22.72 3.59
C GLN A 98 0.00 -22.92 4.13
N PHE A 99 0.93 -22.00 3.84
CA PHE A 99 2.19 -21.91 4.59
C PHE A 99 2.00 -21.07 5.84
N ILE A 100 2.33 -21.62 7.01
CA ILE A 100 2.31 -20.91 8.28
C ILE A 100 3.75 -20.63 8.67
N VAL A 101 4.14 -19.36 8.68
CA VAL A 101 5.53 -18.94 8.84
C VAL A 101 5.71 -18.18 10.14
N THR A 102 6.39 -18.80 11.11
CA THR A 102 6.74 -18.13 12.38
C THR A 102 8.24 -17.93 12.54
N ARG A 103 9.04 -18.48 11.61
CA ARG A 103 10.51 -18.42 11.56
C ARG A 103 11.03 -18.16 10.14
N ASN A 104 12.29 -18.49 9.89
CA ASN A 104 13.00 -18.19 8.67
C ASN A 104 12.48 -19.02 7.48
N ALA A 105 12.01 -18.33 6.44
CA ALA A 105 11.51 -18.96 5.21
C ALA A 105 11.92 -18.17 3.97
N LEU A 106 12.18 -18.90 2.89
CA LEU A 106 12.50 -18.34 1.57
C LEU A 106 11.62 -19.00 0.50
N PHE A 107 10.87 -18.18 -0.23
CA PHE A 107 10.14 -18.57 -1.43
C PHE A 107 10.76 -17.86 -2.64
N LEU A 108 11.18 -18.63 -3.65
CA LEU A 108 11.97 -18.12 -4.77
C LEU A 108 11.46 -18.62 -6.12
N THR A 109 11.05 -17.71 -7.01
CA THR A 109 10.62 -18.05 -8.39
C THR A 109 9.45 -19.05 -8.42
N LEU A 110 8.40 -18.74 -7.65
CA LEU A 110 7.23 -19.60 -7.49
C LEU A 110 5.93 -18.90 -7.88
N LYS A 111 4.99 -19.66 -8.44
CA LYS A 111 3.62 -19.22 -8.68
C LYS A 111 2.66 -19.96 -7.77
N PHE A 112 2.00 -19.24 -6.87
CA PHE A 112 0.96 -19.75 -5.99
C PHE A 112 -0.41 -19.52 -6.63
N THR A 113 -1.20 -20.57 -6.80
CA THR A 113 -2.56 -20.46 -7.32
C THR A 113 -3.52 -21.17 -6.37
N LYS A 114 -4.52 -20.46 -5.84
CA LYS A 114 -5.56 -21.07 -5.01
C LYS A 114 -6.75 -21.45 -5.89
N LEU A 115 -7.08 -22.74 -5.95
CA LEU A 115 -8.09 -23.27 -6.90
C LEU A 115 -9.52 -23.27 -6.33
N ASN A 116 -9.67 -23.05 -5.03
CA ASN A 116 -10.94 -23.20 -4.31
C ASN A 116 -11.32 -21.90 -3.58
N GLN A 117 -12.51 -21.87 -2.98
CA GLN A 117 -13.00 -20.74 -2.18
C GLN A 117 -12.08 -20.41 -0.99
N ALA A 118 -12.28 -19.21 -0.43
CA ALA A 118 -11.61 -18.78 0.80
C ALA A 118 -11.93 -19.73 1.96
N THR A 119 -10.87 -20.23 2.60
CA THR A 119 -10.96 -21.21 3.70
C THR A 119 -10.09 -20.83 4.89
N GLN A 120 -9.02 -20.05 4.65
CA GLN A 120 -8.12 -19.57 5.68
C GLN A 120 -8.51 -18.16 6.09
N TYR A 121 -8.41 -17.86 7.39
CA TYR A 121 -8.71 -16.52 7.90
C TYR A 121 -7.76 -15.47 7.34
N ASN A 122 -6.45 -15.65 7.49
CA ASN A 122 -5.45 -14.69 7.05
C ASN A 122 -4.48 -15.34 6.08
N GLY A 123 -4.13 -14.68 4.97
CA GLY A 123 -3.07 -15.17 4.08
C GLY A 123 -3.47 -16.44 3.31
N GLY A 124 -4.22 -16.33 2.22
CA GLY A 124 -4.74 -17.52 1.51
C GLY A 124 -3.65 -18.47 0.96
N ALA A 125 -2.42 -17.97 0.78
CA ALA A 125 -1.24 -18.78 0.46
C ALA A 125 -0.22 -18.82 1.60
N ILE A 126 0.11 -17.66 2.17
CA ILE A 126 1.14 -17.51 3.20
C ILE A 126 0.61 -16.65 4.34
N TYR A 127 0.66 -17.19 5.55
CA TYR A 127 0.40 -16.45 6.79
C TYR A 127 1.67 -16.42 7.64
N ALA A 128 2.21 -15.22 7.85
CA ALA A 128 3.48 -15.02 8.52
C ALA A 128 3.33 -14.12 9.76
N THR A 129 3.76 -14.61 10.92
CA THR A 129 3.69 -13.88 12.19
C THR A 129 5.00 -13.99 12.97
N PHE A 130 5.66 -12.86 13.20
CA PHE A 130 6.95 -12.80 13.89
C PHE A 130 6.84 -12.14 15.27
N ASN A 131 7.11 -12.93 16.31
CA ASN A 131 7.14 -12.50 17.71
C ASN A 131 8.57 -12.41 18.27
N GLU A 132 9.58 -12.75 17.49
CA GLU A 132 10.98 -12.81 17.92
C GLU A 132 11.92 -12.11 16.92
N LEU A 133 13.09 -11.68 17.40
CA LEU A 133 14.01 -10.81 16.65
C LEU A 133 14.72 -11.50 15.48
N SER A 134 14.91 -12.82 15.53
CA SER A 134 15.71 -13.58 14.56
C SER A 134 14.91 -14.16 13.40
N CYS A 135 13.65 -13.73 13.23
CA CYS A 135 12.78 -14.21 12.15
C CYS A 135 12.91 -13.36 10.89
N ASN A 136 12.91 -14.02 9.73
CA ASN A 136 13.00 -13.36 8.43
C ASN A 136 12.17 -14.12 7.38
N LEU A 137 11.32 -13.40 6.65
CA LEU A 137 10.59 -13.91 5.50
C LEU A 137 11.19 -13.32 4.23
N GLN A 138 11.56 -14.18 3.29
CA GLN A 138 12.00 -13.76 1.96
C GLN A 138 11.03 -14.32 0.93
N ILE A 139 10.47 -13.43 0.12
CA ILE A 139 9.70 -13.77 -1.06
C ILE A 139 10.35 -13.02 -2.20
N ILE A 140 10.86 -13.76 -3.18
CA ILE A 140 11.67 -13.23 -4.27
C ILE A 140 11.15 -13.78 -5.59
N ASN A 141 10.74 -12.88 -6.49
CA ASN A 141 10.25 -13.23 -7.82
C ASN A 141 9.09 -14.22 -7.72
N CYS A 142 7.99 -13.85 -7.06
CA CYS A 142 6.84 -14.74 -6.85
C CYS A 142 5.55 -14.15 -7.42
N ILE A 143 4.67 -15.04 -7.89
CA ILE A 143 3.36 -14.67 -8.41
C ILE A 143 2.28 -15.34 -7.55
N PHE A 144 1.26 -14.58 -7.18
CA PHE A 144 0.08 -15.05 -6.48
C PHE A 144 -1.14 -14.82 -7.37
N VAL A 145 -1.89 -15.87 -7.67
CA VAL A 145 -3.05 -15.82 -8.56
C VAL A 145 -4.27 -16.42 -7.87
N ASP A 146 -5.41 -15.74 -7.97
CA ASP A 146 -6.71 -16.20 -7.46
C ASP A 146 -6.71 -16.56 -5.96
N CYS A 147 -5.76 -16.02 -5.19
CA CYS A 147 -5.60 -16.35 -3.78
C CYS A 147 -6.65 -15.63 -2.94
N LYS A 148 -7.34 -16.38 -2.07
CA LYS A 148 -8.48 -15.89 -1.28
C LYS A 148 -8.35 -16.21 0.21
N ALA A 149 -8.72 -15.25 1.05
CA ALA A 149 -8.80 -15.38 2.51
C ALA A 149 -10.18 -14.95 3.03
N ILE A 150 -10.61 -15.55 4.15
CA ILE A 150 -11.89 -15.24 4.81
C ILE A 150 -11.84 -13.87 5.47
N ASP A 151 -10.69 -13.43 5.95
CA ASP A 151 -10.55 -12.19 6.70
C ASP A 151 -9.58 -11.25 6.00
N ASN A 152 -8.27 -11.50 6.07
CA ASN A 152 -7.25 -10.54 5.65
C ASN A 152 -6.18 -11.15 4.73
N GLY A 153 -5.65 -10.34 3.79
CA GLY A 153 -4.53 -10.73 2.94
C GLY A 153 -4.85 -11.94 2.08
N GLY A 154 -5.60 -11.76 0.97
CA GLY A 154 -6.08 -12.88 0.15
C GLY A 154 -4.99 -13.86 -0.28
N ALA A 155 -3.76 -13.37 -0.51
CA ALA A 155 -2.58 -14.18 -0.75
C ALA A 155 -1.63 -14.23 0.45
N LEU A 156 -1.25 -13.05 0.96
CA LEU A 156 -0.21 -12.88 1.97
C LEU A 156 -0.74 -12.08 3.15
N SER A 157 -0.56 -12.58 4.36
CA SER A 157 -0.68 -11.78 5.58
C SER A 157 0.65 -11.83 6.33
N PHE A 158 1.21 -10.67 6.63
CA PHE A 158 2.49 -10.52 7.32
C PHE A 158 2.36 -9.60 8.54
N VAL A 159 2.56 -10.15 9.72
CA VAL A 159 2.51 -9.40 10.97
C VAL A 159 3.82 -9.57 11.73
N THR A 160 4.43 -8.48 12.15
CA THR A 160 5.62 -8.52 12.99
C THR A 160 5.44 -7.64 14.23
N PHE A 161 5.65 -8.23 15.40
CA PHE A 161 5.63 -7.59 16.71
C PHE A 161 7.03 -7.45 17.32
N ALA A 162 8.04 -8.00 16.64
CA ALA A 162 9.43 -7.92 17.03
C ALA A 162 10.20 -7.05 16.03
N LYS A 163 11.31 -6.47 16.49
CA LYS A 163 12.18 -5.59 15.70
C LYS A 163 12.95 -6.35 14.61
N THR A 164 12.22 -6.83 13.60
CA THR A 164 12.75 -7.55 12.43
C THR A 164 13.08 -6.57 11.31
N ASP A 165 14.01 -6.94 10.43
CA ASP A 165 14.25 -6.25 9.15
C ASP A 165 13.94 -7.25 8.03
N THR A 166 12.76 -7.13 7.45
CA THR A 166 12.23 -8.04 6.43
C THR A 166 12.30 -7.36 5.08
N THR A 167 12.82 -8.06 4.07
CA THR A 167 12.89 -7.57 2.69
C THR A 167 12.16 -8.53 1.75
N LEU A 168 11.17 -8.00 1.02
CA LEU A 168 10.45 -8.72 -0.03
C LEU A 168 10.77 -8.09 -1.38
N ARG A 169 10.72 -8.88 -2.46
CA ARG A 169 11.16 -8.44 -3.77
C ARG A 169 10.38 -9.13 -4.89
N ASP A 170 10.05 -8.36 -5.93
CA ASP A 170 9.53 -8.85 -7.20
C ASP A 170 8.29 -9.75 -7.00
N MET A 171 7.20 -9.15 -6.53
CA MET A 171 5.95 -9.85 -6.25
C MET A 171 4.82 -9.33 -7.14
N LEU A 172 4.05 -10.26 -7.72
CA LEU A 172 2.86 -9.96 -8.51
C LEU A 172 1.64 -10.67 -7.91
N PHE A 173 0.58 -9.92 -7.65
CA PHE A 173 -0.71 -10.42 -7.18
C PHE A 173 -1.78 -10.17 -8.25
N ARG A 174 -2.52 -11.20 -8.63
CA ARG A 174 -3.61 -11.12 -9.62
C ARG A 174 -4.88 -11.78 -9.10
N HIS A 175 -6.00 -11.06 -9.17
CA HIS A 175 -7.32 -11.57 -8.79
C HIS A 175 -7.39 -12.09 -7.34
N CYS A 176 -6.60 -11.50 -6.44
CA CYS A 176 -6.62 -11.89 -5.03
C CYS A 176 -7.74 -11.17 -4.28
N GLU A 177 -8.38 -11.88 -3.36
CA GLU A 177 -9.56 -11.40 -2.64
C GLU A 177 -9.47 -11.67 -1.12
N SER A 178 -9.89 -10.71 -0.30
CA SER A 178 -10.16 -10.90 1.13
C SER A 178 -11.48 -10.23 1.50
N GLN A 179 -12.02 -10.52 2.69
CA GLN A 179 -13.24 -9.82 3.13
C GLN A 179 -12.89 -8.43 3.64
N ASN A 180 -11.93 -8.31 4.56
CA ASN A 180 -11.77 -7.12 5.39
C ASN A 180 -10.54 -6.30 5.05
N GLU A 181 -9.32 -6.81 5.23
CA GLU A 181 -8.11 -6.01 5.02
C GLU A 181 -7.22 -6.59 3.92
N GLY A 182 -6.82 -5.77 2.95
CA GLY A 182 -5.81 -6.13 1.95
C GLY A 182 -6.26 -7.29 1.08
N GLY A 183 -6.97 -7.02 -0.03
CA GLY A 183 -7.49 -8.09 -0.89
C GLY A 183 -6.41 -9.07 -1.37
N ALA A 184 -5.17 -8.60 -1.55
CA ALA A 184 -4.02 -9.44 -1.84
C ALA A 184 -3.06 -9.57 -0.66
N PHE A 185 -2.65 -8.44 -0.11
CA PHE A 185 -1.60 -8.37 0.90
C PHE A 185 -2.07 -7.54 2.09
N GLN A 186 -2.02 -8.13 3.27
CA GLN A 186 -2.20 -7.43 4.52
C GLN A 186 -0.88 -7.44 5.30
N CYS A 187 -0.43 -6.28 5.78
CA CYS A 187 0.74 -6.21 6.64
C CYS A 187 0.59 -5.29 7.86
N SER A 188 1.20 -5.70 8.96
CA SER A 188 1.30 -4.93 10.20
C SER A 188 2.73 -4.95 10.73
N VAL A 189 3.36 -3.78 10.74
CA VAL A 189 4.78 -3.58 11.09
C VAL A 189 4.85 -2.80 12.40
N ASN A 190 5.27 -3.47 13.48
CA ASN A 190 5.17 -2.93 14.83
C ASN A 190 6.52 -2.89 15.56
N ASN A 191 6.59 -2.11 16.63
CA ASN A 191 7.65 -2.17 17.65
C ASN A 191 9.09 -2.04 17.10
N GLY A 192 9.30 -1.12 16.17
CA GLY A 192 10.61 -0.84 15.59
C GLY A 192 10.98 -1.74 14.40
N ALA A 193 10.07 -2.60 13.96
CA ALA A 193 10.28 -3.47 12.81
C ALA A 193 10.32 -2.68 11.50
N LYS A 194 10.96 -3.26 10.50
CA LYS A 194 11.09 -2.69 9.17
C LYS A 194 10.71 -3.71 8.12
N LEU A 195 9.80 -3.32 7.24
CA LEU A 195 9.46 -4.03 6.02
C LEU A 195 9.89 -3.21 4.81
N THR A 196 10.83 -3.73 4.03
CA THR A 196 11.30 -3.12 2.80
C THR A 196 10.81 -3.92 1.59
N ILE A 197 10.13 -3.26 0.66
CA ILE A 197 9.84 -3.80 -0.67
C ILE A 197 10.95 -3.31 -1.60
N ALA A 198 11.92 -4.17 -1.90
CA ALA A 198 13.18 -3.84 -2.59
C ALA A 198 13.21 -4.34 -4.04
N GLY A 199 12.06 -4.36 -4.69
CA GLY A 199 11.88 -4.70 -6.11
C GLY A 199 10.47 -4.34 -6.55
N SER A 200 10.06 -4.89 -7.70
CA SER A 200 8.72 -4.62 -8.22
C SER A 200 7.64 -5.21 -7.31
N LEU A 201 6.57 -4.46 -7.06
CA LEU A 201 5.37 -4.94 -6.41
C LEU A 201 4.16 -4.54 -7.24
N SER A 202 3.40 -5.51 -7.74
CA SER A 202 2.26 -5.25 -8.60
C SER A 202 1.01 -5.96 -8.11
N PHE A 203 -0.10 -5.25 -8.13
CA PHE A 203 -1.44 -5.73 -7.84
C PHE A 203 -2.35 -5.46 -9.03
N GLN A 204 -3.00 -6.50 -9.54
CA GLN A 204 -3.98 -6.40 -10.63
C GLN A 204 -5.29 -7.06 -10.23
N ASP A 205 -6.39 -6.34 -10.39
CA ASP A 205 -7.74 -6.86 -10.19
C ASP A 205 -7.95 -7.46 -8.78
N CYS A 206 -7.28 -6.91 -7.77
CA CYS A 206 -7.38 -7.36 -6.38
C CYS A 206 -8.47 -6.56 -5.65
N LYS A 207 -9.23 -7.21 -4.76
CA LYS A 207 -10.32 -6.52 -4.05
C LYS A 207 -10.60 -7.00 -2.64
N THR A 208 -11.16 -6.10 -1.83
CA THR A 208 -11.89 -6.47 -0.60
C THR A 208 -13.39 -6.59 -0.89
N LEU A 209 -14.06 -7.52 -0.22
CA LEU A 209 -15.46 -7.86 -0.49
C LEU A 209 -16.45 -7.28 0.52
N SER A 210 -16.00 -6.94 1.72
CA SER A 210 -16.86 -6.38 2.77
C SER A 210 -17.25 -4.93 2.49
N ASP A 211 -18.47 -4.56 2.89
CA ASP A 211 -18.94 -3.18 3.04
C ASP A 211 -18.28 -2.46 4.23
N SER A 212 -17.19 -3.00 4.76
CA SER A 212 -16.26 -2.38 5.71
C SER A 212 -14.80 -2.63 5.31
N GLY A 213 -14.54 -3.00 4.05
CA GLY A 213 -13.23 -3.47 3.59
C GLY A 213 -12.21 -2.34 3.38
N TYR A 214 -10.98 -2.56 3.83
CA TYR A 214 -9.87 -1.61 3.75
C TYR A 214 -8.74 -2.12 2.85
N GLY A 215 -8.33 -1.30 1.89
CA GLY A 215 -7.21 -1.58 1.00
C GLY A 215 -7.55 -2.70 0.03
N GLY A 216 -8.16 -2.35 -1.10
CA GLY A 216 -8.63 -3.35 -2.07
C GLY A 216 -7.53 -4.32 -2.52
N ALA A 217 -6.28 -3.86 -2.61
CA ALA A 217 -5.14 -4.76 -2.80
C ALA A 217 -4.26 -4.87 -1.55
N LEU A 218 -3.88 -3.72 -0.97
CA LEU A 218 -2.94 -3.65 0.15
C LEU A 218 -3.56 -2.94 1.35
N TYR A 219 -3.51 -3.61 2.50
CA TYR A 219 -3.66 -2.96 3.80
C TYR A 219 -2.31 -2.93 4.51
N ALA A 220 -1.90 -1.76 4.97
CA ALA A 220 -0.65 -1.58 5.70
C ALA A 220 -0.86 -0.77 6.98
N LYS A 221 -0.51 -1.37 8.13
CA LYS A 221 -0.46 -0.69 9.42
C LYS A 221 0.97 -0.62 9.94
N ILE A 222 1.45 0.59 10.23
CA ILE A 222 2.77 0.82 10.80
C ILE A 222 2.60 1.49 12.16
N PHE A 223 3.03 0.80 13.22
CA PHE A 223 2.71 1.20 14.59
C PHE A 223 3.94 1.20 15.49
N GLY A 224 4.20 2.35 16.12
CA GLY A 224 5.28 2.49 17.09
C GLY A 224 6.54 3.09 16.49
N GLU A 225 7.34 3.69 17.37
CA GLU A 225 8.57 4.41 17.03
C GLU A 225 9.59 3.50 16.32
N ASN A 226 10.26 4.06 15.31
CA ASN A 226 11.20 3.36 14.43
C ASN A 226 10.60 2.20 13.64
N SER A 227 9.27 2.11 13.51
CA SER A 227 8.64 1.13 12.62
C SER A 227 8.52 1.71 11.22
N TYR A 228 8.87 0.92 10.20
CA TYR A 228 8.96 1.39 8.81
C TYR A 228 8.34 0.43 7.81
N LEU A 229 7.52 0.95 6.92
CA LEU A 229 7.25 0.32 5.63
C LEU A 229 7.86 1.19 4.52
N ILE A 230 8.72 0.59 3.70
CA ILE A 230 9.46 1.29 2.65
C ILE A 230 9.23 0.63 1.30
N PHE A 231 8.71 1.38 0.34
CA PHE A 231 8.66 0.99 -1.07
C PHE A 231 9.87 1.57 -1.78
N LYS A 232 10.87 0.73 -2.07
CA LYS A 232 12.14 1.21 -2.61
C LYS A 232 12.09 1.48 -4.10
N ASP A 233 11.44 0.59 -4.84
CA ASP A 233 11.44 0.57 -6.31
C ASP A 233 10.00 0.74 -6.84
N SER A 234 9.62 0.06 -7.93
CA SER A 234 8.33 0.26 -8.59
C SER A 234 7.17 -0.44 -7.89
N VAL A 235 6.10 0.29 -7.57
CA VAL A 235 4.84 -0.27 -7.05
C VAL A 235 3.67 0.10 -7.96
N ILE A 236 2.84 -0.86 -8.34
CA ILE A 236 1.75 -0.68 -9.30
C ILE A 236 0.46 -1.29 -8.76
N PHE A 237 -0.62 -0.52 -8.80
CA PHE A 237 -1.98 -0.95 -8.51
C PHE A 237 -2.85 -0.70 -9.74
N GLU A 238 -3.49 -1.75 -10.24
CA GLU A 238 -4.30 -1.68 -11.45
C GLU A 238 -5.66 -2.35 -11.21
N ARG A 239 -6.76 -1.62 -11.49
CA ARG A 239 -8.14 -2.13 -11.35
C ARG A 239 -8.44 -2.74 -9.98
N CYS A 240 -7.81 -2.23 -8.94
CA CYS A 240 -8.06 -2.70 -7.58
C CYS A 240 -9.27 -1.99 -6.98
N SER A 241 -10.07 -2.69 -6.18
CA SER A 241 -11.28 -2.11 -5.60
C SER A 241 -11.57 -2.54 -4.18
N GLY A 242 -12.23 -1.68 -3.41
CA GLY A 242 -12.61 -1.97 -2.03
C GLY A 242 -13.58 -0.92 -1.52
N GLN A 243 -13.95 -0.96 -0.26
CA GLN A 243 -14.81 0.09 0.28
C GLN A 243 -14.01 1.36 0.66
N THR A 244 -12.85 1.16 1.28
CA THR A 244 -11.93 2.21 1.73
C THR A 244 -10.55 1.99 1.12
N GLY A 245 -10.06 2.90 0.28
CA GLY A 245 -8.77 2.75 -0.38
C GLY A 245 -8.78 1.64 -1.43
N GLY A 246 -9.28 1.92 -2.64
CA GLY A 246 -9.46 0.90 -3.67
C GLY A 246 -8.18 0.13 -4.05
N GLY A 247 -7.03 0.81 -4.06
CA GLY A 247 -5.73 0.16 -4.15
C GLY A 247 -5.12 -0.12 -2.77
N MET A 248 -5.01 0.91 -1.94
CA MET A 248 -4.25 0.86 -0.69
C MET A 248 -4.97 1.55 0.47
N CYS A 249 -4.97 0.90 1.62
CA CYS A 249 -5.25 1.51 2.92
C CYS A 249 -3.95 1.54 3.73
N LEU A 250 -3.53 2.74 4.15
CA LEU A 250 -2.31 2.94 4.90
C LEU A 250 -2.60 3.67 6.21
N VAL A 251 -2.20 3.06 7.31
CA VAL A 251 -2.39 3.58 8.67
C VAL A 251 -1.03 3.69 9.37
N THR A 252 -0.64 4.91 9.72
CA THR A 252 0.59 5.17 10.50
C THR A 252 0.25 5.72 11.88
N GLN A 253 0.71 5.05 12.93
CA GLN A 253 0.34 5.37 14.30
C GLN A 253 1.54 5.37 15.24
N ARG A 254 1.51 6.21 16.27
CA ARG A 254 2.53 6.25 17.35
C ARG A 254 3.97 6.32 16.82
N LYS A 255 4.26 7.29 15.95
CA LYS A 255 5.56 7.47 15.27
C LYS A 255 5.96 6.37 14.29
N GLY A 256 5.00 5.58 13.81
CA GLY A 256 5.20 4.70 12.66
C GLY A 256 5.44 5.49 11.38
N ASN A 257 6.23 4.95 10.45
CA ASN A 257 6.68 5.66 9.26
C ASN A 257 6.39 4.86 7.99
N PHE A 258 5.88 5.55 6.99
CA PHE A 258 5.79 5.03 5.63
C PHE A 258 6.59 5.90 4.67
N THR A 259 7.30 5.26 3.75
CA THR A 259 8.07 5.97 2.73
C THR A 259 7.98 5.26 1.39
N ILE A 260 7.65 6.03 0.35
CA ILE A 260 7.84 5.62 -1.04
C ILE A 260 9.14 6.25 -1.50
N ASN A 261 10.00 5.48 -2.16
CA ASN A 261 11.26 5.89 -2.77
C ASN A 261 11.30 5.66 -4.30
N GLY A 262 10.51 4.73 -4.83
CA GLY A 262 10.46 4.48 -6.27
C GLY A 262 9.21 5.04 -6.93
N GLN A 263 9.00 4.65 -8.18
CA GLN A 263 7.76 4.95 -8.91
C GLN A 263 6.57 4.25 -8.22
N CYS A 264 5.44 4.94 -8.11
CA CYS A 264 4.21 4.35 -7.60
C CYS A 264 3.04 4.78 -8.48
N ASN A 265 2.31 3.80 -9.03
CA ASN A 265 1.20 4.06 -9.96
C ASN A 265 -0.09 3.40 -9.45
N PHE A 266 -1.19 4.14 -9.52
CA PHE A 266 -2.55 3.65 -9.31
C PHE A 266 -3.36 3.97 -10.56
N THR A 267 -3.93 2.95 -11.21
CA THR A 267 -4.69 3.13 -12.45
C THR A 267 -6.01 2.38 -12.37
N ASN A 268 -7.11 3.09 -12.66
CA ASN A 268 -8.47 2.54 -12.64
C ASN A 268 -8.85 1.89 -11.29
N CYS A 269 -8.29 2.37 -10.18
CA CYS A 269 -8.68 1.90 -8.85
C CYS A 269 -9.96 2.61 -8.40
N SER A 270 -10.83 1.90 -7.67
CA SER A 270 -12.10 2.47 -7.22
C SER A 270 -12.47 2.10 -5.80
N SER A 271 -13.18 3.00 -5.10
CA SER A 271 -13.75 2.71 -3.79
C SER A 271 -15.19 3.16 -3.62
N SER A 272 -16.00 2.44 -2.84
CA SER A 272 -17.41 2.80 -2.62
C SER A 272 -17.66 3.78 -1.47
N ASN A 273 -16.66 4.14 -0.67
CA ASN A 273 -16.84 5.07 0.46
C ASN A 273 -15.78 6.18 0.52
N ILE A 274 -14.50 5.86 0.67
CA ILE A 274 -13.45 6.88 0.82
C ILE A 274 -12.12 6.44 0.19
N GLY A 275 -11.48 7.38 -0.51
CA GLY A 275 -10.17 7.17 -1.12
C GLY A 275 -10.20 6.19 -2.29
N GLY A 276 -10.52 6.69 -3.50
CA GLY A 276 -10.69 5.82 -4.67
C GLY A 276 -9.48 4.95 -4.97
N SER A 277 -8.27 5.48 -4.81
CA SER A 277 -7.03 4.70 -4.80
C SER A 277 -6.49 4.46 -3.41
N ILE A 278 -6.33 5.55 -2.64
CA ILE A 278 -5.58 5.52 -1.39
C ILE A 278 -6.43 6.10 -0.27
N TYR A 279 -6.54 5.34 0.82
CA TYR A 279 -6.91 5.87 2.12
C TYR A 279 -5.65 6.01 2.99
N LEU A 280 -5.43 7.19 3.54
CA LEU A 280 -4.29 7.55 4.38
C LEU A 280 -4.78 8.02 5.76
N GLU A 281 -4.40 7.30 6.83
CA GLU A 281 -4.60 7.74 8.20
C GLU A 281 -3.25 7.93 8.90
N THR A 282 -3.09 9.07 9.59
CA THR A 282 -1.98 9.29 10.51
C THR A 282 -2.46 9.76 11.88
N ASN A 283 -1.87 9.16 12.93
CA ASN A 283 -2.08 9.55 14.33
C ASN A 283 -0.73 9.48 15.06
N TYR A 284 -0.06 10.62 15.24
CA TYR A 284 1.37 10.72 15.57
C TYR A 284 2.32 10.04 14.56
N GLY A 285 1.85 9.64 13.38
CA GLY A 285 2.63 8.93 12.36
C GLY A 285 3.17 9.85 11.27
N THR A 286 4.06 9.32 10.42
CA THR A 286 4.67 10.07 9.31
C THR A 286 4.54 9.31 7.99
N VAL A 287 4.11 10.00 6.94
CA VAL A 287 3.94 9.48 5.58
C VAL A 287 4.70 10.37 4.60
N ASN A 288 5.64 9.79 3.86
CA ASN A 288 6.47 10.51 2.90
C ASN A 288 6.38 9.87 1.49
N PHE A 289 5.93 10.63 0.50
CA PHE A 289 5.94 10.21 -0.91
C PHE A 289 7.22 10.75 -1.58
N ASN A 290 7.96 9.92 -2.32
CA ASN A 290 9.36 10.26 -2.65
C ASN A 290 9.50 11.56 -3.42
N GLN A 291 10.43 12.38 -2.96
CA GLN A 291 10.85 13.65 -3.52
C GLN A 291 11.69 13.52 -4.82
N SER A 292 11.90 12.32 -5.41
CA SER A 292 12.77 12.14 -6.60
C SER A 292 12.16 11.42 -7.81
N GLN A 293 11.05 10.68 -7.66
CA GLN A 293 10.38 9.94 -8.73
C GLN A 293 8.88 10.23 -8.70
N GLN A 294 8.24 10.20 -9.86
CA GLN A 294 6.83 10.56 -9.99
C GLN A 294 5.91 9.49 -9.41
N VAL A 295 4.90 9.90 -8.63
CA VAL A 295 3.74 9.08 -8.27
C VAL A 295 2.57 9.43 -9.18
N LEU A 296 1.92 8.45 -9.82
CA LEU A 296 0.78 8.67 -10.69
C LEU A 296 -0.48 8.02 -10.11
N ILE A 297 -1.57 8.77 -10.04
CA ILE A 297 -2.92 8.27 -9.76
C ILE A 297 -3.81 8.71 -10.91
N GLU A 298 -4.33 7.76 -11.69
CA GLU A 298 -5.01 8.04 -12.95
C GLU A 298 -6.31 7.24 -13.10
N ASN A 299 -7.38 7.95 -13.50
CA ASN A 299 -8.71 7.39 -13.75
C ASN A 299 -9.28 6.65 -12.52
N CYS A 300 -9.01 7.16 -11.33
CA CYS A 300 -9.48 6.54 -10.09
C CYS A 300 -10.75 7.21 -9.57
N SER A 301 -11.63 6.44 -8.93
CA SER A 301 -12.96 6.95 -8.55
C SER A 301 -13.40 6.56 -7.15
N CYS A 302 -14.22 7.41 -6.53
CA CYS A 302 -14.82 7.16 -5.23
C CYS A 302 -16.30 7.56 -5.19
N ASP A 303 -17.18 6.66 -4.75
CA ASP A 303 -18.61 6.98 -4.56
C ASP A 303 -18.87 7.86 -3.32
N GLY A 304 -17.87 8.02 -2.45
CA GLY A 304 -17.88 9.01 -1.38
C GLY A 304 -16.79 10.05 -1.58
N TYR A 305 -15.87 10.20 -0.63
CA TYR A 305 -14.90 11.31 -0.58
C TYR A 305 -13.52 10.92 -1.10
N GLY A 306 -12.82 11.85 -1.77
CA GLY A 306 -11.44 11.63 -2.21
C GLY A 306 -11.34 10.67 -3.39
N GLY A 307 -11.55 11.14 -4.62
CA GLY A 307 -11.55 10.29 -5.82
C GLY A 307 -10.20 9.62 -6.09
N GLY A 308 -9.10 10.31 -5.82
CA GLY A 308 -7.77 9.71 -5.77
C GLY A 308 -7.39 9.28 -4.36
N ILE A 309 -7.30 10.24 -3.44
CA ILE A 309 -6.78 10.05 -2.09
C ILE A 309 -7.73 10.65 -1.05
N TYR A 310 -7.94 9.92 0.03
CA TYR A 310 -8.52 10.44 1.26
C TYR A 310 -7.45 10.48 2.37
N CYS A 311 -7.34 11.60 3.07
CA CYS A 311 -6.40 11.80 4.18
C CYS A 311 -7.12 12.16 5.48
N SER A 312 -6.80 11.44 6.57
CA SER A 312 -7.14 11.81 7.94
C SER A 312 -5.86 11.98 8.75
N ILE A 313 -5.57 13.20 9.18
CA ILE A 313 -4.31 13.56 9.83
C ILE A 313 -4.61 14.12 11.20
N SER A 314 -4.08 13.47 12.24
CA SER A 314 -4.39 13.79 13.63
C SER A 314 -3.17 13.69 14.54
N ASN A 315 -3.24 14.36 15.67
CA ASN A 315 -2.29 14.29 16.79
C ASN A 315 -0.83 14.43 16.33
N ASN A 316 -0.45 15.59 15.79
CA ASN A 316 0.89 15.85 15.25
C ASN A 316 1.35 14.88 14.16
N GLY A 317 0.43 14.15 13.51
CA GLY A 317 0.71 13.34 12.34
C GLY A 317 1.15 14.21 11.16
N GLN A 318 1.98 13.66 10.28
CA GLN A 318 2.58 14.39 9.17
C GLN A 318 2.45 13.61 7.87
N ILE A 319 1.91 14.27 6.85
CA ILE A 319 1.93 13.76 5.48
C ILE A 319 2.66 14.77 4.60
N GLN A 320 3.73 14.32 3.96
CA GLN A 320 4.40 15.05 2.89
C GLN A 320 4.19 14.31 1.57
N ILE A 321 3.51 14.99 0.64
CA ILE A 321 3.27 14.52 -0.72
C ILE A 321 4.16 15.31 -1.67
N SER A 322 4.93 14.61 -2.49
CA SER A 322 5.83 15.22 -3.46
C SER A 322 5.77 14.52 -4.80
N ASN A 323 5.88 15.29 -5.90
CA ASN A 323 5.89 14.80 -7.28
C ASN A 323 4.76 13.81 -7.60
N ILE A 324 3.56 14.10 -7.09
CA ILE A 324 2.35 13.32 -7.39
C ILE A 324 1.60 13.94 -8.55
N LYS A 325 1.04 13.10 -9.41
CA LYS A 325 0.11 13.50 -10.47
C LYS A 325 -1.21 12.77 -10.29
N LEU A 326 -2.27 13.53 -10.01
CA LEU A 326 -3.64 13.03 -9.96
C LEU A 326 -4.34 13.46 -11.25
N ARG A 327 -4.82 12.49 -12.03
CA ARG A 327 -5.40 12.71 -13.35
C ARG A 327 -6.74 12.01 -13.46
N ASN A 328 -7.76 12.73 -13.91
CA ASN A 328 -9.10 12.17 -14.13
C ASN A 328 -9.66 11.44 -12.90
N CYS A 329 -9.33 11.92 -11.69
CA CYS A 329 -9.85 11.35 -10.46
C CYS A 329 -11.24 11.90 -10.17
N ASN A 330 -12.21 11.03 -9.86
CA ASN A 330 -13.61 11.42 -9.66
C ASN A 330 -14.14 11.06 -8.26
N SER A 331 -14.84 11.98 -7.61
CA SER A 331 -15.58 11.73 -6.37
C SER A 331 -17.07 12.08 -6.53
N GLN A 332 -17.97 11.23 -6.04
CA GLN A 332 -19.40 11.55 -5.98
C GLN A 332 -19.76 12.49 -4.80
N ARG A 333 -18.77 12.85 -3.99
CA ARG A 333 -18.86 13.87 -2.94
C ARG A 333 -17.75 14.90 -3.13
N SER A 334 -16.96 15.21 -2.11
CA SER A 334 -15.94 16.25 -2.15
C SER A 334 -14.53 15.68 -2.40
N GLY A 335 -13.66 16.50 -3.00
CA GLY A 335 -12.26 16.16 -3.26
C GLY A 335 -12.12 15.16 -4.40
N GLY A 336 -12.20 15.62 -5.65
CA GLY A 336 -12.03 14.73 -6.81
C GLY A 336 -10.63 14.11 -6.85
N GLY A 337 -9.60 14.91 -6.62
CA GLY A 337 -8.23 14.43 -6.41
C GLY A 337 -7.98 14.01 -4.96
N ILE A 338 -7.89 14.99 -4.06
CA ILE A 338 -7.64 14.79 -2.62
C ILE A 338 -8.81 15.31 -1.79
N TYR A 339 -9.21 14.53 -0.80
CA TYR A 339 -9.99 15.00 0.36
C TYR A 339 -9.13 14.87 1.62
N ALA A 340 -8.98 15.92 2.42
CA ALA A 340 -8.18 15.86 3.64
C ALA A 340 -8.87 16.53 4.84
N ILE A 341 -8.72 15.88 6.01
CA ILE A 341 -9.03 16.41 7.34
C ILE A 341 -7.73 16.52 8.11
N ILE A 342 -7.44 17.71 8.65
CA ILE A 342 -6.19 18.05 9.32
C ILE A 342 -6.50 18.63 10.71
N GLU A 343 -6.21 17.88 11.76
CA GLU A 343 -6.59 18.20 13.14
C GLU A 343 -5.45 17.97 14.14
N SER A 344 -5.57 18.56 15.33
CA SER A 344 -4.73 18.27 16.50
C SER A 344 -3.22 18.46 16.23
N GLY A 345 -2.83 19.59 15.65
CA GLY A 345 -1.42 19.97 15.42
C GLY A 345 -0.76 19.23 14.27
N SER A 346 -1.55 18.60 13.41
CA SER A 346 -1.05 17.80 12.29
C SER A 346 -0.71 18.64 11.05
N GLN A 347 -0.04 18.02 10.08
CA GLN A 347 0.47 18.70 8.90
C GLN A 347 0.22 17.93 7.61
N LEU A 348 -0.25 18.64 6.58
CA LEU A 348 -0.21 18.21 5.18
C LEU A 348 0.65 19.19 4.37
N THR A 349 1.68 18.68 3.68
CA THR A 349 2.51 19.46 2.75
C THR A 349 2.44 18.87 1.35
N LEU A 350 2.17 19.72 0.35
CA LEU A 350 2.28 19.42 -1.08
C LEU A 350 3.50 20.13 -1.65
N ASP A 351 4.41 19.41 -2.28
CA ASP A 351 5.69 19.94 -2.72
C ASP A 351 6.17 19.32 -4.05
N ASN A 352 7.19 19.91 -4.66
CA ASN A 352 7.94 19.38 -5.79
C ASN A 352 7.06 18.85 -6.95
N LEU A 353 6.52 19.75 -7.76
CA LEU A 353 5.78 19.44 -8.99
C LEU A 353 4.54 18.55 -8.78
N CYS A 354 3.79 18.76 -7.70
CA CYS A 354 2.45 18.15 -7.58
C CYS A 354 1.54 18.63 -8.73
N GLU A 355 0.75 17.75 -9.33
CA GLU A 355 -0.21 18.08 -10.40
C GLU A 355 -1.59 17.47 -10.10
N PHE A 356 -2.63 18.28 -10.25
CA PHE A 356 -4.04 17.89 -10.21
C PHE A 356 -4.65 18.33 -11.54
N TYR A 357 -5.03 17.35 -12.35
CA TYR A 357 -5.48 17.58 -13.72
C TYR A 357 -6.79 16.84 -13.98
N GLN A 358 -7.81 17.59 -14.41
CA GLN A 358 -9.11 17.01 -14.77
C GLN A 358 -9.75 16.17 -13.65
N CYS A 359 -9.48 16.54 -12.41
CA CYS A 359 -10.16 15.93 -11.26
C CYS A 359 -11.56 16.54 -11.12
N GLU A 360 -12.55 15.70 -10.82
CA GLU A 360 -13.95 16.12 -10.74
C GLU A 360 -14.60 15.65 -9.45
N CYS A 361 -15.50 16.46 -8.89
CA CYS A 361 -16.32 16.05 -7.76
C CYS A 361 -17.79 16.50 -7.88
N HIS A 362 -18.72 15.71 -7.35
CA HIS A 362 -20.12 16.08 -7.12
C HIS A 362 -20.31 16.57 -5.68
N GLY A 363 -19.55 17.58 -5.32
CA GLY A 363 -19.41 18.09 -3.95
C GLY A 363 -18.64 19.39 -3.97
N ASN A 364 -17.61 19.51 -3.14
CA ASN A 364 -16.75 20.69 -3.11
C ASN A 364 -15.28 20.30 -3.35
N GLY A 365 -14.47 21.19 -3.93
CA GLY A 365 -13.06 20.93 -4.16
C GLY A 365 -12.84 19.91 -5.28
N GLY A 366 -13.00 20.30 -6.55
CA GLY A 366 -12.84 19.39 -7.69
C GLY A 366 -11.45 18.76 -7.73
N GLY A 367 -10.39 19.56 -7.56
CA GLY A 367 -9.04 19.05 -7.34
C GLY A 367 -8.82 18.63 -5.89
N ILE A 368 -8.96 19.56 -4.95
CA ILE A 368 -8.59 19.39 -3.55
C ILE A 368 -9.70 19.91 -2.64
N TYR A 369 -10.10 19.11 -1.65
CA TYR A 369 -10.91 19.54 -0.52
C TYR A 369 -10.12 19.42 0.77
N ILE A 370 -10.03 20.52 1.53
CA ILE A 370 -9.37 20.57 2.85
C ILE A 370 -10.37 21.02 3.91
N MET A 371 -10.38 20.31 5.04
CA MET A 371 -10.93 20.78 6.30
C MET A 371 -9.82 20.81 7.35
N ILE A 372 -9.54 21.99 7.90
CA ILE A 372 -8.48 22.19 8.88
C ILE A 372 -9.01 22.77 10.19
N ASP A 373 -8.61 22.18 11.31
CA ASP A 373 -8.87 22.72 12.64
C ASP A 373 -7.80 23.75 13.01
N SER A 374 -8.20 25.03 13.02
CA SER A 374 -7.29 26.14 13.31
C SER A 374 -7.03 26.32 14.81
N THR A 375 -7.75 25.63 15.70
CA THR A 375 -7.58 25.76 17.15
C THR A 375 -6.36 25.02 17.69
N THR A 376 -5.79 24.09 16.91
CA THR A 376 -4.77 23.14 17.38
C THR A 376 -3.41 23.27 16.72
N GLN A 377 -3.07 24.42 16.12
CA GLN A 377 -1.80 24.63 15.38
C GLN A 377 -1.60 23.67 14.19
N SER A 378 -2.68 23.13 13.61
CA SER A 378 -2.63 22.32 12.40
C SER A 378 -2.16 23.14 11.20
N SER A 379 -1.51 22.50 10.22
CA SER A 379 -0.95 23.18 9.04
C SER A 379 -1.28 22.53 7.70
N PHE A 380 -1.47 23.38 6.70
CA PHE A 380 -1.64 22.99 5.30
C PHE A 380 -0.77 23.89 4.42
N ILE A 381 0.21 23.29 3.74
CA ILE A 381 1.23 24.02 3.00
C ILE A 381 1.31 23.50 1.56
N ILE A 382 1.21 24.41 0.59
CA ILE A 382 1.51 24.16 -0.81
C ILE A 382 2.78 24.91 -1.18
N LYS A 383 3.86 24.16 -1.41
CA LYS A 383 5.17 24.69 -1.83
C LYS A 383 5.33 24.71 -3.34
N ASP A 384 4.80 23.70 -4.03
CA ASP A 384 4.77 23.63 -5.49
C ASP A 384 3.68 22.65 -5.94
N ALA A 385 2.57 23.20 -6.42
CA ALA A 385 1.49 22.41 -7.00
C ALA A 385 0.81 23.14 -8.16
N LEU A 386 0.45 22.39 -9.18
CA LEU A 386 -0.34 22.82 -10.33
C LEU A 386 -1.75 22.19 -10.25
N ILE A 387 -2.79 23.03 -10.23
CA ILE A 387 -4.19 22.60 -10.13
C ILE A 387 -4.97 23.19 -11.30
N HIS A 388 -5.35 22.37 -12.27
CA HIS A 388 -5.95 22.87 -13.50
C HIS A 388 -6.97 21.93 -14.13
N GLU A 389 -7.95 22.53 -14.80
CA GLU A 389 -9.06 21.82 -15.45
C GLU A 389 -9.89 20.95 -14.50
N CYS A 390 -9.82 21.22 -13.19
CA CYS A 390 -10.63 20.52 -12.20
C CYS A 390 -12.04 21.12 -12.10
N LYS A 391 -13.00 20.28 -11.69
CA LYS A 391 -14.42 20.65 -11.69
C LYS A 391 -15.14 20.28 -10.39
N SER A 392 -15.94 21.21 -9.88
CA SER A 392 -16.85 21.01 -8.76
C SER A 392 -18.30 21.18 -9.21
N ILE A 393 -19.09 20.11 -9.10
CA ILE A 393 -20.46 19.99 -9.61
C ILE A 393 -21.44 19.95 -8.43
N THR A 394 -22.55 20.67 -8.55
CA THR A 394 -23.62 20.63 -7.55
C THR A 394 -24.27 19.25 -7.49
N ASN A 395 -24.40 18.71 -6.28
CA ASN A 395 -25.06 17.45 -6.02
C ASN A 395 -26.56 17.66 -5.77
N THR A 396 -27.37 17.41 -6.81
CA THR A 396 -28.84 17.59 -6.75
C THR A 396 -29.57 16.48 -5.99
N SER A 397 -28.87 15.43 -5.55
CA SER A 397 -29.48 14.33 -4.78
C SER A 397 -29.69 14.66 -3.30
N GLN A 398 -29.10 15.76 -2.80
CA GLN A 398 -29.24 16.20 -1.41
C GLN A 398 -30.21 17.37 -1.29
N SER A 399 -31.17 17.25 -0.36
CA SER A 399 -32.25 18.23 -0.13
C SER A 399 -31.79 19.61 0.39
N TYR A 400 -30.51 19.76 0.79
CA TYR A 400 -29.93 21.01 1.33
C TYR A 400 -28.52 21.30 0.78
N SER A 401 -28.27 21.06 -0.52
CA SER A 401 -26.92 21.10 -1.07
C SER A 401 -26.25 22.50 -0.96
N GLN A 402 -25.20 22.61 -0.14
CA GLN A 402 -24.13 23.61 -0.28
C GLN A 402 -22.92 22.95 -0.98
N THR A 403 -23.13 22.53 -2.23
CA THR A 403 -22.12 21.85 -3.07
C THR A 403 -21.95 22.56 -4.41
N GLY A 404 -20.85 22.32 -5.11
CA GLY A 404 -20.48 23.03 -6.35
C GLY A 404 -19.56 24.23 -6.11
N PHE A 405 -18.84 24.26 -4.98
CA PHE A 405 -17.85 25.29 -4.66
C PHE A 405 -16.42 24.79 -4.88
N GLY A 406 -15.51 25.69 -5.28
CA GLY A 406 -14.07 25.40 -5.31
C GLY A 406 -13.69 24.39 -6.40
N GLY A 407 -13.71 24.77 -7.67
CA GLY A 407 -13.42 23.85 -8.78
C GLY A 407 -12.01 23.27 -8.72
N GLY A 408 -11.01 24.10 -8.46
CA GLY A 408 -9.65 23.65 -8.17
C GLY A 408 -9.50 23.21 -6.72
N MET A 409 -9.84 24.08 -5.77
CA MET A 409 -9.67 23.83 -4.35
C MET A 409 -10.79 24.44 -3.49
N PHE A 410 -11.23 23.69 -2.49
CA PHE A 410 -12.04 24.16 -1.38
C PHE A 410 -11.24 24.06 -0.08
N LEU A 411 -11.19 25.15 0.69
CA LEU A 411 -10.53 25.20 2.00
C LEU A 411 -11.52 25.65 3.07
N GLY A 412 -11.90 24.72 3.96
CA GLY A 412 -12.69 25.00 5.15
C GLY A 412 -11.83 25.05 6.40
N GLY A 413 -12.03 26.07 7.24
CA GLY A 413 -11.39 26.21 8.55
C GLY A 413 -12.41 26.26 9.68
N SER A 414 -12.22 25.45 10.71
CA SER A 414 -12.92 25.60 11.98
C SER A 414 -12.06 26.37 13.00
N GLY A 415 -12.71 27.00 13.97
CA GLY A 415 -12.04 27.85 14.96
C GLY A 415 -11.68 29.23 14.43
N ASP A 416 -10.86 29.95 15.20
CA ASP A 416 -10.34 31.26 14.85
C ASP A 416 -8.88 31.13 14.38
N TYR A 417 -8.63 31.38 13.10
CA TYR A 417 -7.29 31.29 12.51
C TYR A 417 -6.51 32.60 12.74
N ASP A 418 -5.27 32.49 13.21
CA ASP A 418 -4.32 33.60 13.28
C ASP A 418 -3.33 33.53 12.10
N PRO A 419 -3.43 34.43 11.10
CA PRO A 419 -2.52 34.47 9.96
C PRO A 419 -1.04 34.67 10.34
N SER A 420 -0.74 35.22 11.53
CA SER A 420 0.64 35.42 12.00
C SER A 420 1.41 34.11 12.20
N THR A 421 0.69 33.01 12.40
CA THR A 421 1.24 31.66 12.56
C THR A 421 1.78 31.07 11.27
N LYS A 422 1.28 31.53 10.11
CA LYS A 422 1.65 31.05 8.76
C LYS A 422 1.48 29.53 8.57
N LEU A 423 0.56 28.93 9.33
CA LEU A 423 0.30 27.49 9.27
C LEU A 423 -0.51 27.09 8.02
N ILE A 424 -1.20 28.03 7.41
CA ILE A 424 -1.78 27.89 6.06
C ILE A 424 -0.95 28.75 5.10
N ASP A 425 -0.28 28.12 4.15
CA ASP A 425 0.56 28.79 3.15
C ASP A 425 0.32 28.19 1.76
N LEU A 426 -0.28 28.96 0.87
CA LEU A 426 -0.66 28.55 -0.49
C LEU A 426 0.22 29.18 -1.57
N ARG A 427 1.34 29.84 -1.21
CA ARG A 427 2.18 30.59 -2.17
C ARG A 427 2.71 29.76 -3.34
N GLY A 428 2.96 28.47 -3.11
CA GLY A 428 3.45 27.54 -4.12
C GLY A 428 2.42 27.07 -5.14
N MET A 429 1.17 27.53 -5.04
CA MET A 429 0.08 27.05 -5.87
C MET A 429 -0.01 27.79 -7.21
N LYS A 430 -0.10 27.04 -8.30
CA LYS A 430 -0.54 27.51 -9.62
C LYS A 430 -1.93 26.95 -9.91
N ILE A 431 -2.93 27.82 -10.13
CA ILE A 431 -4.32 27.41 -10.23
C ILE A 431 -5.05 28.14 -11.37
N TYR A 432 -5.52 27.41 -12.38
CA TYR A 432 -6.18 28.02 -13.55
C TYR A 432 -7.09 27.04 -14.30
N ASN A 433 -7.98 27.56 -15.16
CA ASN A 433 -8.91 26.78 -15.99
C ASN A 433 -9.80 25.80 -15.22
N ASN A 434 -10.02 26.02 -13.93
CA ASN A 434 -10.94 25.23 -13.12
C ASN A 434 -12.37 25.76 -13.24
N SER A 435 -13.36 24.94 -12.92
CA SER A 435 -14.78 25.34 -12.96
C SER A 435 -15.55 24.85 -11.74
N ALA A 436 -16.52 25.66 -11.31
CA ALA A 436 -17.40 25.35 -10.19
C ALA A 436 -18.81 25.82 -10.54
N ASP A 437 -19.83 25.01 -10.26
CA ASP A 437 -21.22 25.33 -10.59
C ASP A 437 -21.74 26.57 -9.83
N ILE A 438 -21.23 26.83 -8.63
CA ILE A 438 -21.65 27.97 -7.79
C ILE A 438 -20.58 29.07 -7.74
N TYR A 439 -19.60 28.97 -6.84
CA TYR A 439 -18.57 30.00 -6.64
C TYR A 439 -17.17 29.40 -6.42
N GLY A 440 -16.16 30.25 -6.63
CA GLY A 440 -14.76 29.86 -6.51
C GLY A 440 -14.36 28.87 -7.60
N GLN A 441 -14.39 29.32 -8.87
CA GLN A 441 -14.01 28.48 -10.01
C GLN A 441 -12.66 27.80 -9.76
N SER A 442 -11.68 28.57 -9.27
CA SER A 442 -10.39 28.05 -8.81
C SER A 442 -10.39 27.76 -7.31
N LEU A 443 -10.58 28.77 -6.45
CA LEU A 443 -10.43 28.65 -5.01
C LEU A 443 -11.69 29.15 -4.29
N TYR A 444 -12.17 28.38 -3.32
CA TYR A 444 -13.22 28.79 -2.39
C TYR A 444 -12.78 28.56 -0.95
N ILE A 445 -12.82 29.60 -0.12
CA ILE A 445 -12.38 29.55 1.28
C ILE A 445 -13.56 29.85 2.21
N VAL A 446 -13.74 29.01 3.22
CA VAL A 446 -14.74 29.20 4.28
C VAL A 446 -14.04 29.17 5.64
N MET A 447 -13.85 30.33 6.23
CA MET A 447 -13.33 30.50 7.60
C MET A 447 -13.78 31.83 8.18
N ARG A 448 -13.72 31.98 9.51
CA ARG A 448 -14.15 33.21 10.19
C ARG A 448 -13.25 34.40 9.87
N GLN A 449 -11.93 34.22 9.90
CA GLN A 449 -10.93 35.28 9.69
C GLN A 449 -10.45 35.36 8.23
N VAL A 450 -11.36 35.16 7.28
CA VAL A 450 -11.00 35.13 5.85
C VAL A 450 -10.47 36.47 5.36
N ILE A 451 -10.96 37.59 5.91
CA ILE A 451 -10.52 38.94 5.54
C ILE A 451 -9.08 39.15 6.00
N GLU A 452 -8.79 38.84 7.26
CA GLU A 452 -7.49 38.96 7.87
C GLU A 452 -6.48 38.06 7.16
N PHE A 453 -6.87 36.82 6.83
CA PHE A 453 -6.01 35.91 6.10
C PHE A 453 -5.65 36.44 4.70
N CYS A 454 -6.64 36.93 3.95
CA CYS A 454 -6.42 37.52 2.62
C CYS A 454 -5.62 38.82 2.64
N GLN A 455 -5.64 39.58 3.74
CA GLN A 455 -4.89 40.83 3.89
C GLN A 455 -3.50 40.64 4.49
N TYR A 456 -3.22 39.48 5.10
CA TYR A 456 -1.95 39.23 5.77
C TYR A 456 -0.78 39.10 4.78
N GLY A 457 0.39 39.60 5.19
CA GLY A 457 1.59 39.66 4.35
C GLY A 457 1.54 40.79 3.32
N THR A 458 2.24 40.61 2.19
CA THR A 458 2.22 41.59 1.10
C THR A 458 1.21 41.15 0.04
N GLN A 459 0.20 41.98 -0.22
CA GLN A 459 -0.83 41.73 -1.25
C GLN A 459 -1.54 40.36 -1.15
N GLY A 460 -1.67 39.77 0.04
CA GLY A 460 -2.34 38.47 0.22
C GLY A 460 -1.54 37.27 -0.30
N GLU A 461 -0.21 37.36 -0.32
CA GLU A 461 0.71 36.34 -0.85
C GLU A 461 0.39 34.91 -0.36
N TYR A 462 0.00 34.73 0.90
CA TYR A 462 -0.30 33.41 1.49
C TYR A 462 -1.55 32.71 0.92
N VAL A 463 -2.39 33.44 0.18
CA VAL A 463 -3.67 32.94 -0.35
C VAL A 463 -3.68 32.89 -1.87
N LYS A 464 -3.12 33.92 -2.52
CA LYS A 464 -3.30 34.13 -3.97
C LYS A 464 -2.69 33.03 -4.84
N GLY A 465 -1.64 32.34 -4.38
CA GLY A 465 -0.84 31.49 -5.25
C GLY A 465 -0.32 32.30 -6.45
N ASN A 466 -0.59 31.86 -7.68
CA ASN A 466 -0.28 32.58 -8.91
C ASN A 466 -1.39 33.53 -9.42
N TYR A 467 -2.46 33.76 -8.65
CA TYR A 467 -3.52 34.68 -9.04
C TYR A 467 -3.04 36.13 -9.05
N SER A 468 -3.22 36.83 -10.18
CA SER A 468 -2.94 38.27 -10.29
C SER A 468 -4.23 39.09 -10.39
N ASP A 469 -4.32 40.17 -9.62
CA ASP A 469 -5.44 41.13 -9.70
C ASP A 469 -5.43 41.99 -10.99
N ALA A 470 -4.41 41.82 -11.84
CA ALA A 470 -4.24 42.57 -13.08
C ALA A 470 -5.10 41.98 -14.19
N TYR A 471 -6.16 42.71 -14.55
CA TYR A 471 -6.86 42.59 -15.83
C TYR A 471 -6.42 43.72 -16.77
#